data_AF-A0A7R9R2V5-F1
#
_entry.id   AF-A0A7R9R2V5-F1
#
_cell.length_a   1.000
_cell.length_b   1.000
_cell.length_c   1.000
_cell.angle_alpha   90.00
_cell.angle_beta   90.00
_cell.angle_gamma   90.00
#
_symmetry.space_group_name_H-M   'P 1'
#
loop_
_entity.id
_entity.type
_entity.pdbx_description
1 polymer ?
#
loop_
_entity_poly.entity_id
_entity_poly.type
_entity_poly.pdbx_seq_one_letter_code
_entity_poly.pdbx_strand_id
1 'polypeptide(L)'
;MAYQGFATGDIDRDATAVRMFVEDGHQIGVAQSFAKNMGLYGERVGAFTLVTSSKEETARVMSQIKIIIRPLYSNPPVNGARIAALVMNDPTLRSQWLKDVKGMADRIISVRTRLREGLKREGSTKNWQHITDQIGMFCFTGMDKDQVERITKEF
;
A
#
# COMPACT_ATOMS: atom_id res chain seq x y z
N MET A 1 0.19 2.90 -5.69
CA MET A 1 -0.15 3.12 -4.28
C MET A 1 -0.86 1.88 -3.70
N ALA A 2 -0.13 0.95 -3.09
CA ALA A 2 -0.69 -0.30 -2.55
C ALA A 2 -0.82 -0.34 -1.01
N TYR A 3 -0.24 0.65 -0.32
CA TYR A 3 -0.10 0.65 1.15
C TYR A 3 -0.61 1.96 1.79
N GLN A 4 -1.51 2.70 1.14
CA GLN A 4 -2.05 3.95 1.70
C GLN A 4 -2.77 3.69 3.02
N GLY A 5 -2.37 4.40 4.08
CA GLY A 5 -2.78 4.20 5.47
C GLY A 5 -2.01 3.10 6.18
N PHE A 6 -1.40 2.17 5.45
CA PHE A 6 -0.71 1.00 6.01
C PHE A 6 0.79 1.26 6.23
N ALA A 7 1.35 2.30 5.60
CA ALA A 7 2.77 2.65 5.74
C ALA A 7 3.00 3.43 7.04
N THR A 8 2.30 4.56 7.24
CA THR A 8 2.45 5.37 8.47
C THR A 8 1.26 5.32 9.42
N GLY A 9 0.17 4.62 9.08
CA GLY A 9 -1.09 4.69 9.83
C GLY A 9 -1.96 5.90 9.48
N ASP A 10 -1.57 6.67 8.46
CA ASP A 10 -2.23 7.92 8.05
C ASP A 10 -2.36 7.92 6.51
N ILE A 11 -3.61 7.97 6.03
CA ILE A 11 -3.90 7.87 4.60
C ILE A 11 -3.49 9.12 3.81
N ASP A 12 -3.42 10.28 4.46
CA ASP A 12 -3.09 11.55 3.83
C ASP A 12 -1.59 11.71 3.75
N ARG A 13 -0.87 11.38 4.83
CA ARG A 13 0.60 11.33 4.84
C ARG A 13 1.14 10.33 3.81
N ASP A 14 0.54 9.15 3.72
CA ASP A 14 0.94 8.13 2.75
C ASP A 14 0.66 8.55 1.30
N ALA A 15 -0.21 9.55 1.07
CA ALA A 15 -0.54 10.08 -0.25
C ALA A 15 0.20 11.38 -0.59
N THR A 16 0.98 11.96 0.34
CA THR A 16 1.64 13.26 0.18
C THR A 16 2.43 13.36 -1.12
N ALA A 17 3.31 12.40 -1.43
CA ALA A 17 4.11 12.44 -2.66
C ALA A 17 3.24 12.50 -3.92
N VAL A 18 2.17 11.69 -3.99
CA VAL A 18 1.26 11.72 -5.16
C VAL A 18 0.56 13.07 -5.28
N ARG A 19 0.11 13.65 -4.16
CA ARG A 19 -0.55 14.97 -4.15
C ARG A 19 0.40 16.09 -4.56
N MET A 20 1.63 16.10 -4.05
CA MET A 20 2.65 17.09 -4.39
C MET A 20 2.91 17.13 -5.90
N PHE A 21 3.10 15.97 -6.55
CA PHE A 21 3.32 15.94 -8.00
C PHE A 21 2.12 16.51 -8.78
N VAL A 22 0.89 16.26 -8.31
CA VAL A 22 -0.32 16.82 -8.95
C VAL A 22 -0.41 18.33 -8.71
N GLU A 23 -0.10 18.80 -7.51
CA GLU A 23 -0.06 20.22 -7.16
C GLU A 23 0.99 20.99 -7.97
N ASP A 24 2.14 20.36 -8.26
CA ASP A 24 3.18 20.87 -9.15
C ASP A 24 2.80 20.84 -10.65
N GLY A 25 1.59 20.37 -10.98
CA GLY A 25 1.05 20.36 -12.34
C GLY A 25 1.43 19.14 -13.18
N HIS A 26 2.00 18.09 -12.59
CA HIS A 26 2.33 16.87 -13.32
C HIS A 26 1.09 16.02 -13.63
N GLN A 27 1.00 15.56 -14.88
CA GLN A 27 -0.01 14.59 -15.32
C GLN A 27 0.48 13.16 -15.04
N ILE A 28 0.14 12.63 -13.87
CA ILE A 28 0.62 11.31 -13.41
C ILE A 28 -0.42 10.20 -13.59
N GLY A 29 0.07 8.96 -13.65
CA GLY A 29 -0.74 7.76 -13.51
C GLY A 29 -0.58 7.11 -12.14
N VAL A 30 -1.68 6.68 -11.54
CA VAL A 30 -1.70 6.04 -10.23
C VAL A 30 -2.45 4.71 -10.30
N ALA A 31 -1.73 3.60 -10.09
CA ALA A 31 -2.33 2.30 -9.82
C ALA A 31 -2.50 2.11 -8.31
N GLN A 32 -3.74 1.99 -7.85
CA GLN A 32 -4.11 1.80 -6.44
C GLN A 32 -4.58 0.37 -6.19
N SER A 33 -4.23 -0.21 -5.04
CA SER A 33 -4.69 -1.54 -4.62
C SER A 33 -5.32 -1.46 -3.23
N PHE A 34 -6.44 -2.17 -3.05
CA PHE A 34 -7.10 -2.30 -1.75
C PHE A 34 -6.78 -3.61 -1.03
N ALA A 35 -5.86 -4.40 -1.58
CA ALA A 35 -5.53 -5.72 -1.03
C ALA A 35 -4.98 -5.64 0.40
N LYS A 36 -4.15 -4.65 0.72
CA LYS A 36 -3.45 -4.57 2.00
C LYS A 36 -4.15 -3.66 2.99
N ASN A 37 -4.55 -2.47 2.57
CA ASN A 37 -5.16 -1.49 3.46
C ASN A 37 -6.63 -1.81 3.83
N MET A 38 -7.35 -2.61 3.03
CA MET A 38 -8.69 -3.13 3.37
C MET A 38 -8.70 -4.65 3.58
N GLY A 39 -7.57 -5.34 3.48
CA GLY A 39 -7.51 -6.80 3.59
C GLY A 39 -8.18 -7.57 2.43
N LEU A 40 -8.50 -6.90 1.31
CA LEU A 40 -9.22 -7.48 0.17
C LEU A 40 -8.28 -8.22 -0.80
N TYR A 41 -7.41 -9.08 -0.28
CA TYR A 41 -6.34 -9.74 -1.05
C TYR A 41 -6.90 -10.57 -2.22
N GLY A 42 -7.83 -11.47 -1.94
CA GLY A 42 -8.43 -12.38 -2.91
C GLY A 42 -9.46 -11.74 -3.83
N GLU A 43 -10.03 -10.61 -3.42
CA GLU A 43 -11.08 -9.89 -4.18
C GLU A 43 -10.55 -9.12 -5.40
N ARG A 44 -9.22 -8.97 -5.49
CA ARG A 44 -8.51 -8.35 -6.62
C ARG A 44 -9.01 -6.94 -6.96
N VAL A 45 -9.38 -6.16 -5.95
CA VAL A 45 -9.88 -4.79 -6.13
C VAL A 45 -8.76 -3.74 -6.12
N GLY A 46 -8.85 -2.82 -7.07
CA GLY A 46 -7.93 -1.71 -7.27
C GLY A 46 -8.51 -0.70 -8.25
N ALA A 47 -7.76 0.37 -8.49
CA ALA A 47 -8.12 1.41 -9.44
C ALA A 47 -6.89 1.86 -10.23
N PHE A 48 -7.11 2.31 -11.47
CA PHE A 48 -6.10 3.00 -12.26
C PHE A 48 -6.63 4.40 -12.60
N THR A 49 -5.90 5.42 -12.19
CA THR A 49 -6.25 6.82 -12.39
C THR A 49 -5.18 7.49 -13.25
N LEU A 50 -5.60 8.29 -14.22
CA LEU A 50 -4.73 9.19 -14.98
C LEU A 50 -5.19 10.64 -14.75
N VAL A 51 -4.25 11.51 -14.41
CA VAL A 51 -4.48 12.95 -14.33
C VAL A 51 -4.36 13.53 -15.74
N THR A 52 -5.39 14.24 -16.18
CA THR A 52 -5.51 14.82 -17.52
C THR A 52 -5.67 16.34 -17.41
N SER A 53 -5.39 17.05 -18.50
CA SER A 53 -5.43 18.53 -18.55
C SER A 53 -6.86 19.08 -18.65
N SER A 54 -7.82 18.26 -19.06
CA SER A 54 -9.18 18.69 -19.38
C SER A 54 -10.20 17.54 -19.32
N LYS A 55 -11.48 17.89 -19.27
CA LYS A 55 -12.59 16.91 -19.33
C LYS A 55 -12.62 16.21 -20.69
N GLU A 56 -12.30 16.94 -21.75
CA GLU A 56 -12.25 16.44 -23.12
C GLU A 56 -11.15 15.40 -23.28
N GLU A 57 -9.96 15.67 -22.73
CA GLU A 57 -8.87 14.69 -22.70
C GLU A 57 -9.25 13.47 -21.86
N THR A 58 -9.88 13.66 -20.70
CA THR A 58 -10.38 12.57 -19.85
C THR A 58 -11.29 11.62 -20.63
N ALA A 59 -12.24 12.16 -21.40
CA ALA A 59 -13.16 11.35 -22.19
C ALA A 59 -12.43 10.55 -23.29
N ARG A 60 -11.47 11.17 -24.00
CA ARG A 60 -10.64 10.48 -25.00
C ARG A 60 -9.83 9.35 -24.37
N VAL A 61 -9.11 9.63 -23.29
CA VAL A 61 -8.29 8.64 -22.57
C VAL A 61 -9.14 7.49 -22.04
N MET A 62 -10.27 7.79 -21.41
CA MET A 62 -11.19 6.78 -20.90
C MET A 62 -11.74 5.87 -22.01
N SER A 63 -11.99 6.39 -23.21
CA SER A 63 -12.40 5.56 -24.36
C SER A 63 -11.33 4.53 -24.74
N GLN A 64 -10.06 4.94 -24.76
CA GLN A 64 -8.94 4.06 -25.11
C GLN A 64 -8.68 3.01 -24.04
N ILE A 65 -8.77 3.39 -22.75
CA ILE A 65 -8.66 2.43 -21.63
C ILE A 65 -9.74 1.35 -21.74
N LYS A 66 -10.99 1.72 -22.04
CA LYS A 66 -12.07 0.74 -22.23
C LYS A 66 -11.82 -0.20 -23.41
N ILE A 67 -11.30 0.31 -24.52
CA ILE A 67 -10.90 -0.50 -25.68
C ILE A 67 -9.82 -1.50 -25.30
N ILE A 68 -8.83 -1.11 -24.49
CA ILE A 68 -7.75 -1.99 -24.01
C ILE A 68 -8.28 -3.05 -23.03
N ILE A 69 -9.15 -2.68 -22.09
CA ILE A 69 -9.69 -3.60 -21.08
C ILE A 69 -10.56 -4.69 -21.72
N ARG A 70 -11.33 -4.34 -22.74
CA ARG A 70 -12.32 -5.22 -23.35
C ARG A 70 -11.75 -6.57 -23.83
N PRO A 71 -10.65 -6.64 -24.60
CA PRO A 71 -10.03 -7.91 -25.00
C PRO A 71 -9.19 -8.57 -23.90
N LEU A 72 -8.78 -7.86 -22.85
CA LEU A 72 -7.98 -8.44 -21.76
C LEU A 72 -8.82 -9.30 -20.82
N TYR A 73 -9.93 -8.75 -20.32
CA TYR A 73 -10.78 -9.44 -19.36
C TYR A 73 -12.24 -8.99 -19.40
N SER A 74 -12.66 -8.28 -20.45
CA SER A 74 -14.01 -7.74 -20.65
C SER A 74 -14.43 -6.65 -19.66
N ASN A 75 -14.61 -6.99 -18.37
CA ASN A 75 -15.03 -6.09 -17.30
C ASN A 75 -14.52 -6.58 -15.93
N PRO A 76 -14.30 -5.67 -14.96
CA PRO A 76 -13.68 -6.03 -13.68
C PRO A 76 -14.64 -6.79 -12.73
N PRO A 77 -14.11 -7.60 -11.80
CA PRO A 77 -14.92 -8.29 -10.80
C PRO A 77 -15.62 -7.29 -9.86
N VAL A 78 -16.91 -7.54 -9.58
CA VAL A 78 -17.78 -6.56 -8.90
C VAL A 78 -17.71 -6.62 -7.37
N ASN A 79 -17.41 -7.77 -6.77
CA ASN A 79 -17.58 -8.00 -5.34
C ASN A 79 -16.67 -7.09 -4.48
N GLY A 80 -15.36 -7.18 -4.65
CA GLY A 80 -14.41 -6.31 -3.97
C GLY A 80 -14.67 -4.82 -4.17
N ALA A 81 -15.09 -4.42 -5.37
CA ALA A 81 -15.45 -3.03 -5.66
C ALA A 81 -16.65 -2.56 -4.84
N ARG A 82 -17.67 -3.40 -4.66
CA ARG A 82 -18.83 -3.09 -3.81
C ARG A 82 -18.46 -2.99 -2.33
N ILE A 83 -17.62 -3.88 -1.82
CA ILE A 83 -17.14 -3.83 -0.43
C ILE A 83 -16.36 -2.53 -0.19
N ALA A 84 -15.38 -2.23 -1.06
CA ALA A 84 -14.59 -1.02 -0.95
C ALA A 84 -15.45 0.25 -1.04
N ALA A 85 -16.42 0.27 -1.96
CA ALA A 85 -17.35 1.39 -2.10
C ALA A 85 -18.24 1.57 -0.86
N LEU A 86 -18.76 0.48 -0.29
CA LEU A 86 -19.58 0.53 0.93
C LEU A 86 -18.78 1.13 2.10
N VAL A 87 -17.57 0.63 2.34
CA VAL A 87 -16.69 1.13 3.41
C VAL A 87 -16.33 2.60 3.19
N MET A 88 -16.08 3.02 1.94
CA MET A 88 -15.64 4.38 1.63
C MET A 88 -16.75 5.42 1.68
N ASN A 89 -17.98 5.02 1.33
CA ASN A 89 -19.13 5.93 1.20
C ASN A 89 -19.99 6.00 2.48
N ASP A 90 -19.87 5.03 3.38
CA ASP A 90 -20.51 5.10 4.71
C ASP A 90 -19.55 5.76 5.72
N PRO A 91 -19.91 6.92 6.34
CA PRO A 91 -19.03 7.62 7.27
C PRO A 91 -18.63 6.80 8.50
N THR A 92 -19.53 5.93 8.99
CA THR A 92 -19.29 5.08 10.16
C THR A 92 -18.28 3.99 9.82
N LEU A 93 -18.48 3.29 8.70
CA LEU A 93 -17.57 2.25 8.23
C LEU A 93 -16.21 2.84 7.85
N ARG A 94 -16.17 4.01 7.20
CA ARG A 94 -14.93 4.71 6.87
C ARG A 94 -14.15 5.06 8.14
N SER A 95 -14.82 5.59 9.16
CA SER A 95 -14.19 5.92 10.44
C SER A 95 -13.63 4.68 11.13
N GLN A 96 -14.35 3.57 11.10
CA GLN A 96 -13.84 2.29 11.63
C GLN A 96 -12.63 1.80 10.84
N TRP A 97 -12.69 1.81 9.52
CA TRP A 97 -11.58 1.40 8.65
C TRP A 97 -10.30 2.22 8.90
N LEU A 98 -10.42 3.54 9.12
CA LEU A 98 -9.28 4.40 9.46
C LEU A 98 -8.62 3.99 10.78
N LYS A 99 -9.40 3.57 11.78
CA LYS A 99 -8.86 3.03 13.04
C LYS A 99 -8.18 1.68 12.82
N ASP A 100 -8.80 0.79 12.04
CA ASP A 100 -8.29 -0.55 11.79
C ASP A 100 -6.96 -0.50 11.01
N VAL A 101 -6.88 0.31 9.94
CA VAL A 101 -5.65 0.45 9.15
C VAL A 101 -4.52 1.07 9.98
N LYS A 102 -4.83 2.04 10.84
CA LYS A 102 -3.87 2.59 11.80
C LYS A 102 -3.39 1.53 12.79
N GLY A 103 -4.29 0.74 13.37
CA GLY A 103 -3.92 -0.34 14.29
C GLY A 103 -3.00 -1.37 13.64
N MET A 104 -3.23 -1.70 12.37
CA MET A 104 -2.33 -2.58 11.61
C MET A 104 -0.93 -1.97 11.41
N ALA A 105 -0.85 -0.68 11.06
CA ALA A 105 0.42 0.03 10.89
C ALA A 105 1.19 0.14 12.21
N ASP A 106 0.52 0.54 13.30
CA ASP A 106 1.10 0.67 14.64
C ASP A 106 1.68 -0.66 15.13
N ARG A 107 1.00 -1.79 14.85
CA ARG A 107 1.50 -3.12 15.17
C ARG A 107 2.81 -3.43 14.44
N ILE A 108 2.92 -3.10 13.15
CA ILE A 108 4.15 -3.34 12.36
C ILE A 108 5.31 -2.50 12.91
N ILE A 109 5.05 -1.23 13.22
CA ILE A 109 6.04 -0.33 13.84
C ILE A 109 6.52 -0.93 15.17
N SER A 110 5.59 -1.40 16.02
CA SER A 110 5.93 -2.05 17.28
C SER A 110 6.80 -3.30 17.09
N VAL A 111 6.47 -4.18 16.14
CA VAL A 111 7.26 -5.38 15.84
C VAL A 111 8.69 -5.01 15.39
N ARG A 112 8.84 -3.96 14.57
CA ARG A 112 10.17 -3.46 14.13
C ARG A 112 11.01 -2.98 15.31
N THR A 113 10.43 -2.16 16.19
CA THR A 113 11.09 -1.68 17.41
C THR A 113 11.54 -2.86 18.28
N ARG A 114 10.64 -3.80 18.55
CA ARG A 114 10.92 -4.99 19.36
C ARG A 114 12.02 -5.86 18.77
N LEU A 115 12.04 -6.05 17.44
CA LEU A 115 13.09 -6.84 16.78
C LEU A 115 14.45 -6.18 16.93
N ARG A 116 14.56 -4.87 16.69
CA ARG A 116 15.81 -4.12 16.85
C ARG A 116 16.32 -4.16 18.30
N GLU A 117 15.44 -3.95 19.27
CA GLU A 117 15.77 -4.03 20.70
C GLU A 117 16.21 -5.44 21.10
N GLY A 118 15.50 -6.47 20.59
CA GLY A 118 15.85 -7.87 20.80
C GLY A 118 17.25 -8.17 20.29
N LEU A 119 17.59 -7.81 19.05
CA LEU A 119 18.93 -8.00 18.50
C LEU A 119 20.03 -7.35 19.34
N LYS A 120 19.78 -6.14 19.87
CA LYS A 120 20.70 -5.45 20.78
C LYS A 120 20.86 -6.22 22.10
N ARG A 121 19.76 -6.72 22.67
CA ARG A 121 19.76 -7.48 23.92
C ARG A 121 20.50 -8.81 23.79
N GLU A 122 20.40 -9.48 22.65
CA GLU A 122 21.14 -10.71 22.34
C GLU A 122 22.64 -10.45 22.02
N GLY A 123 23.12 -9.21 22.19
CA GLY A 123 24.55 -8.89 22.07
C GLY A 123 25.05 -8.62 20.64
N SER A 124 24.16 -8.44 19.65
CA SER A 124 24.60 -8.10 18.30
C SER A 124 25.31 -6.74 18.27
N THR A 125 26.51 -6.70 17.68
CA THR A 125 27.31 -5.47 17.49
C THR A 125 27.03 -4.71 16.19
N LYS A 126 26.24 -5.29 15.27
CA LYS A 126 25.85 -4.64 14.00
C LYS A 126 24.89 -3.47 14.21
N ASN A 127 24.91 -2.50 13.29
CA ASN A 127 23.90 -1.44 13.23
C ASN A 127 22.59 -1.97 12.63
N TRP A 128 21.51 -1.96 13.42
CA TRP A 128 20.16 -2.40 13.02
C TRP A 128 19.14 -1.25 12.93
N GLN A 129 19.60 0.01 12.86
CA GLN A 129 18.72 1.19 12.78
C GLN A 129 17.79 1.14 11.55
N HIS A 130 18.23 0.55 10.44
CA HIS A 130 17.42 0.40 9.23
C HIS A 130 16.12 -0.38 9.44
N ILE A 131 16.04 -1.27 10.44
CA ILE A 131 14.82 -2.00 10.78
C ILE A 131 13.70 -1.02 11.20
N THR A 132 14.05 0.02 11.94
CA THR A 132 13.11 1.03 12.44
C THR A 132 12.95 2.23 11.51
N ASP A 133 13.93 2.52 10.65
CA ASP A 133 13.83 3.63 9.68
C ASP A 133 12.99 3.24 8.45
N GLN A 134 13.00 1.96 8.06
CA GLN A 134 12.20 1.48 6.94
C GLN A 134 10.71 1.43 7.28
N ILE A 135 9.88 1.78 6.29
CA ILE A 135 8.43 1.92 6.45
C ILE A 135 7.70 0.76 5.75
N GLY A 136 6.57 0.34 6.32
CA GLY A 136 5.66 -0.63 5.72
C GLY A 136 5.93 -2.08 6.08
N MET A 137 5.34 -3.00 5.31
CA MET A 137 5.26 -4.43 5.65
C MET A 137 6.60 -5.17 5.60
N PHE A 138 7.51 -4.75 4.72
CA PHE A 138 8.74 -5.47 4.43
C PHE A 138 9.98 -4.76 4.96
N CYS A 139 10.94 -5.52 5.45
CA CYS A 139 12.23 -5.01 5.86
C CYS A 139 13.30 -5.60 4.94
N PHE A 140 14.10 -4.75 4.33
CA PHE A 140 15.34 -5.16 3.69
C PHE A 140 16.38 -5.36 4.79
N THR A 141 16.53 -6.61 5.23
CA THR A 141 17.30 -6.96 6.44
C THR A 141 18.79 -6.78 6.27
N GLY A 142 19.30 -6.88 5.04
CA GLY A 142 20.73 -6.90 4.72
C GLY A 142 21.40 -8.25 4.96
N MET A 143 20.61 -9.31 5.20
CA MET A 143 21.15 -10.67 5.28
C MET A 143 21.57 -11.16 3.89
N ASP A 144 22.71 -11.85 3.84
CA ASP A 144 23.16 -12.52 2.62
C ASP A 144 22.41 -13.85 2.41
N LYS A 145 22.64 -14.48 1.25
CA LYS A 145 21.99 -15.73 0.87
C LYS A 145 22.25 -16.84 1.89
N ASP A 146 23.50 -16.96 2.36
CA ASP A 146 23.92 -18.04 3.25
C ASP A 146 23.28 -17.87 4.64
N GLN A 147 23.18 -16.65 5.14
CA GLN A 147 22.46 -16.32 6.38
C GLN A 147 20.97 -16.65 6.28
N VAL A 148 20.32 -16.30 5.17
CA VAL A 148 18.90 -16.61 4.94
C VAL A 148 18.68 -18.12 4.84
N GLU A 149 19.55 -18.83 4.14
CA GLU A 149 19.50 -20.29 4.01
C GLU A 149 19.66 -20.97 5.36
N ARG A 150 20.60 -20.48 6.18
CA ARG A 150 20.84 -20.98 7.53
C ARG A 150 19.61 -20.81 8.43
N ILE A 151 18.98 -19.63 8.44
CA ILE A 151 17.74 -19.39 9.19
C ILE A 151 16.61 -20.31 8.72
N THR A 152 16.54 -20.65 7.44
CA THR A 152 15.46 -21.49 6.89
C THR A 152 15.64 -22.98 7.19
N LYS A 153 16.90 -23.44 7.30
CA LYS A 153 17.23 -24.87 7.41
C LYS A 153 17.62 -25.31 8.81
N GLU A 154 18.23 -24.44 9.61
CA GLU A 154 18.86 -24.81 10.88
C GLU A 154 18.11 -24.31 12.13
N PHE A 155 17.19 -23.36 11.97
CA PHE A 155 16.44 -22.73 13.06
C PHE A 155 14.94 -22.71 12.74
#